data_AF-A0A9W4H479-F1
#
_entry.id   AF-A0A9W4H479-F1
#
_cell.length_a   1.000
_cell.length_b   1.000
_cell.length_c   1.000
_cell.angle_alpha   90.00
_cell.angle_beta   90.00
_cell.angle_gamma   90.00
#
_symmetry.space_group_name_H-M   'P 1'
#
loop_
_entity.id
_entity.type
_entity.pdbx_description
1 polymer ?
#
loop_
_entity_poly.entity_id
_entity_poly.type
_entity_poly.pdbx_seq_one_letter_code
_entity_poly.pdbx_strand_id
1 'polypeptide(L)'
;MNDIAENRASWKDWLAAYVRAYELLPDSPPDACPNCGARTLNLAFTGLVADRVGYASFWCSTCLFGIHLSRVPVPDDVPMDSVYVPERDRSVTVPNYKVVPESIDDDGDDDESFQF
;
A
#
# COMPACT_ATOMS: atom_id res chain seq x y z
N MET A 1 -7.58 26.66 -6.26
CA MET A 1 -6.55 25.97 -7.07
C MET A 1 -6.30 24.65 -6.40
N ASN A 2 -6.96 23.58 -6.84
CA ASN A 2 -6.59 22.23 -6.42
C ASN A 2 -5.48 21.78 -7.36
N ASP A 3 -4.24 21.80 -6.87
CA ASP A 3 -3.20 20.97 -7.48
C ASP A 3 -3.72 19.54 -7.42
N ILE A 4 -4.07 18.97 -8.58
CA ILE A 4 -4.17 17.53 -8.68
C ILE A 4 -2.75 17.04 -8.46
N ALA A 5 -2.47 16.54 -7.25
CA ALA A 5 -1.17 15.97 -6.97
C ALA A 5 -0.88 14.92 -8.05
N GLU A 6 0.22 15.13 -8.77
CA GLU A 6 0.78 14.14 -9.69
C GLU A 6 1.62 13.17 -8.88
N ASN A 7 1.64 11.90 -9.29
CA ASN A 7 2.55 10.93 -8.70
C ASN A 7 3.95 11.15 -9.29
N ARG A 8 4.93 11.41 -8.42
CA ARG A 8 6.33 11.63 -8.75
C ARG A 8 7.24 10.51 -8.23
N ALA A 9 6.69 9.58 -7.45
CA ALA A 9 7.41 8.45 -6.86
C ALA A 9 7.04 7.14 -7.56
N SER A 10 8.03 6.26 -7.74
CA SER A 10 7.81 4.93 -8.30
C SER A 10 7.15 3.99 -7.29
N TRP A 11 6.61 2.86 -7.76
CA TRP A 11 6.13 1.80 -6.86
C TRP A 11 7.25 1.27 -5.95
N LYS A 12 8.50 1.19 -6.45
CA LYS A 12 9.67 0.77 -5.67
C LYS A 12 9.95 1.72 -4.50
N ASP A 13 9.77 3.03 -4.69
CA ASP A 13 9.93 4.03 -3.62
C ASP A 13 8.85 3.86 -2.53
N TRP A 14 7.61 3.60 -2.95
CA TRP A 14 6.50 3.31 -2.04
C TRP A 14 6.69 1.99 -1.30
N LEU A 15 7.19 0.94 -1.97
CA LEU A 15 7.51 -0.34 -1.35
C LEU A 15 8.62 -0.18 -0.32
N ALA A 16 9.68 0.58 -0.62
CA ALA A 16 10.76 0.83 0.32
C ALA A 16 10.26 1.59 1.57
N ALA A 17 9.36 2.56 1.39
CA ALA A 17 8.71 3.25 2.51
C ALA A 17 7.81 2.31 3.34
N TYR A 18 7.06 1.42 2.67
CA TYR A 18 6.27 0.39 3.33
C TYR A 18 7.14 -0.55 4.17
N VAL A 19 8.25 -1.06 3.64
CA VAL A 19 9.15 -1.96 4.37
C VAL A 19 9.67 -1.32 5.64
N ARG A 20 10.14 -0.06 5.58
CA ARG A 20 10.56 0.69 6.77
C ARG A 20 9.42 0.85 7.78
N ALA A 21 8.22 1.18 7.31
CA ALA A 21 7.07 1.33 8.18
C ALA A 21 6.68 0.00 8.85
N TYR A 22 6.78 -1.10 8.11
CA TYR A 22 6.48 -2.46 8.58
C TYR A 22 7.47 -2.95 9.63
N GLU A 23 8.77 -2.73 9.42
CA GLU A 23 9.84 -3.12 10.36
C GLU A 23 9.77 -2.40 11.72
N LEU A 24 9.10 -1.25 11.77
CA LEU A 24 8.95 -0.43 12.97
C LEU A 24 7.59 -0.61 13.66
N LEU A 25 6.74 -1.54 13.20
CA LEU A 25 5.49 -1.84 13.87
C LEU A 25 5.72 -2.39 15.29
N PRO A 26 4.81 -2.09 16.25
CA PRO A 26 3.60 -1.29 16.10
C PRO A 26 3.84 0.24 16.20
N ASP A 27 5.02 0.68 16.63
CA ASP A 27 5.36 2.07 16.94
C ASP A 27 5.67 2.96 15.72
N SER A 28 5.38 2.47 14.52
CA SER A 28 5.81 3.03 13.22
C SER A 28 5.67 4.56 13.16
N PRO A 29 6.77 5.32 13.31
CA PRO A 29 6.70 6.77 13.31
C PRO A 29 6.35 7.27 11.91
N PRO A 30 5.72 8.45 11.78
CA PRO A 30 5.34 8.98 10.48
C PRO A 30 6.57 9.31 9.62
N ASP A 31 6.88 8.39 8.71
CA ASP A 31 7.92 8.57 7.68
C ASP A 31 7.46 9.58 6.62
N ALA A 32 8.43 10.18 5.93
CA ALA A 32 8.15 11.14 4.87
C ALA A 32 7.56 10.41 3.65
N CYS A 33 6.42 10.90 3.16
CA CYS A 33 5.81 10.39 1.94
C CYS A 33 6.79 10.50 0.76
N PRO A 34 7.06 9.41 0.01
CA PRO A 34 8.00 9.44 -1.10
C PRO A 34 7.51 10.34 -2.25
N ASN A 35 6.20 10.59 -2.35
CA ASN A 35 5.62 11.44 -3.39
C ASN A 35 5.68 12.94 -3.08
N CYS A 36 5.27 13.34 -1.87
CA CYS A 36 5.06 14.76 -1.52
C CYS A 36 5.87 15.25 -0.31
N GLY A 37 6.61 14.38 0.37
CA GLY A 37 7.43 14.70 1.55
C GLY A 37 6.66 14.87 2.86
N ALA A 38 5.33 14.89 2.85
CA ALA A 38 4.53 15.02 4.07
C ALA A 38 4.67 13.79 4.98
N ARG A 39 4.78 14.02 6.30
CA ARG A 39 4.85 12.96 7.34
C ARG A 39 3.46 12.50 7.77
N THR A 40 2.68 12.05 6.80
CA THR A 40 1.27 11.63 6.99
C THR A 40 1.00 10.30 6.28
N LEU A 41 1.96 9.38 6.37
CA LEU A 41 1.81 8.01 5.90
C LEU A 41 0.98 7.22 6.89
N ASN A 42 0.09 6.37 6.37
CA ASN A 42 -0.78 5.51 7.14
C ASN A 42 -0.66 4.09 6.58
N LEU A 43 -0.76 3.11 7.48
CA LEU A 43 -0.74 1.70 7.17
C LEU A 43 -1.95 1.05 7.86
N ALA A 44 -2.75 0.32 7.10
CA ALA A 44 -3.86 -0.46 7.62
C ALA A 44 -3.84 -1.87 7.04
N PHE A 45 -4.16 -2.84 7.90
CA PHE A 45 -4.23 -4.25 7.51
C PHE A 45 -5.68 -4.73 7.53
N THR A 46 -6.07 -5.44 6.47
CA THR A 46 -7.38 -6.09 6.36
C THR A 46 -7.22 -7.51 5.86
N GLY A 47 -7.82 -8.52 6.48
CA GLY A 47 -7.66 -9.90 5.98
C GLY A 47 -8.43 -10.96 6.77
N LEU A 48 -7.91 -12.19 6.72
CA LEU A 48 -8.40 -13.30 7.54
C LEU A 48 -7.64 -13.29 8.87
N VAL A 49 -8.32 -12.85 9.94
CA VAL A 49 -7.71 -12.69 11.27
C VAL A 49 -7.15 -14.01 11.81
N ALA A 50 -7.78 -15.14 11.49
CA ALA A 50 -7.35 -16.47 11.92
C ALA A 50 -5.96 -16.86 11.36
N ASP A 51 -5.67 -16.48 10.11
CA ASP A 51 -4.42 -16.84 9.43
C ASP A 51 -3.35 -15.76 9.58
N ARG A 52 -3.71 -14.58 10.13
CA ARG A 52 -2.84 -13.38 10.20
C ARG A 52 -2.19 -13.02 8.85
N VAL A 53 -2.89 -13.29 7.75
CA VAL A 53 -2.49 -12.92 6.40
C VAL A 53 -3.61 -12.10 5.76
N GLY A 54 -3.23 -11.00 5.12
CA GLY A 54 -4.19 -10.07 4.56
C GLY A 54 -3.63 -9.15 3.49
N TYR A 55 -4.30 -8.02 3.36
CA TYR A 55 -3.95 -6.93 2.50
C TYR A 55 -3.40 -5.78 3.33
N ALA A 56 -2.37 -5.11 2.82
CA ALA A 56 -1.85 -3.87 3.38
C ALA A 56 -2.26 -2.70 2.48
N SER A 57 -3.02 -1.76 3.05
CA SER A 57 -3.26 -0.46 2.45
C SER A 57 -2.26 0.53 3.01
N PHE A 58 -1.41 1.11 2.16
CA PHE A 58 -0.38 2.05 2.58
C PHE A 58 -0.48 3.35 1.76
N TRP A 59 -0.83 4.46 2.40
CA TRP A 59 -1.15 5.70 1.70
C TRP A 59 -0.73 6.95 2.47
N CYS A 60 -0.62 8.06 1.75
CA CYS A 60 -0.43 9.38 2.33
C CYS A 60 -1.76 10.15 2.42
N SER A 61 -2.11 10.66 3.60
CA SER A 61 -3.33 11.48 3.78
C SER A 61 -3.25 12.85 3.09
N THR A 62 -2.05 13.33 2.74
CA THR A 62 -1.87 14.64 2.09
C THR A 62 -2.05 14.57 0.58
N CYS A 63 -1.34 13.66 -0.10
CA CYS A 63 -1.38 13.59 -1.57
C CYS A 63 -2.37 12.53 -2.12
N LEU A 64 -2.92 11.67 -1.25
CA LEU A 64 -3.83 10.59 -1.61
C LEU A 64 -3.27 9.65 -2.70
N PHE A 65 -1.98 9.36 -2.61
CA PHE A 65 -1.32 8.26 -3.32
C PHE A 65 -0.90 7.19 -2.34
N GLY A 66 -0.72 5.97 -2.84
CA GLY A 66 -0.29 4.84 -2.04
C GLY A 66 -0.13 3.57 -2.86
N ILE A 67 0.19 2.49 -2.18
CA ILE A 67 0.24 1.14 -2.75
C ILE A 67 -0.73 0.22 -2.01
N HIS A 68 -1.05 -0.91 -2.64
CA HIS A 68 -1.84 -1.96 -2.06
C HIS A 68 -1.10 -3.28 -2.24
N LEU A 69 -0.79 -3.96 -1.14
CA LEU A 69 -0.06 -5.24 -1.16
C LEU A 69 -1.00 -6.36 -0.74
N SER A 70 -0.90 -7.50 -1.43
CA SER A 70 -1.71 -8.68 -1.16
C SER A 70 -0.89 -9.76 -0.46
N ARG A 71 -1.55 -10.60 0.34
CA ARG A 71 -0.94 -11.74 1.06
C ARG A 71 0.22 -11.33 1.98
N VAL A 72 0.05 -10.21 2.66
CA VAL A 72 1.00 -9.70 3.63
C VAL A 72 0.76 -10.39 4.98
N PRO A 73 1.79 -10.95 5.64
CA PRO A 73 1.69 -11.40 7.02
C PRO A 73 1.54 -10.21 7.96
N VAL A 74 0.70 -10.33 8.99
CA VAL A 74 0.45 -9.25 9.95
C VAL A 74 0.91 -9.69 11.34
N PRO A 75 1.93 -9.02 11.94
CA PRO A 75 2.45 -9.36 13.26
C PRO A 75 1.36 -9.36 14.34
N ASP A 76 1.38 -10.28 15.31
CA ASP A 76 0.27 -10.53 16.25
C ASP A 76 -0.15 -9.30 17.09
N ASP A 77 0.78 -8.39 17.36
CA ASP A 77 0.60 -7.16 18.13
C ASP A 77 0.06 -5.98 17.31
N VAL A 78 -0.16 -6.18 16.01
CA VAL A 78 -0.65 -5.14 15.09
C VAL A 78 -2.15 -5.31 14.82
N PRO A 79 -2.96 -4.23 14.95
CA PRO A 79 -4.37 -4.26 14.61
C PRO A 79 -4.62 -4.70 13.16
N MET A 80 -5.62 -5.56 12.98
CA MET A 80 -6.03 -6.07 11.67
C MET A 80 -7.54 -6.23 11.65
N ASP A 81 -8.20 -5.55 10.72
CA ASP A 81 -9.64 -5.69 10.54
C ASP A 81 -9.96 -6.91 9.65
N SER A 82 -11.11 -7.54 9.89
CA SER A 82 -11.56 -8.64 9.03
C SER A 82 -12.10 -8.10 7.70
N VAL A 83 -11.85 -8.82 6.60
CA VAL A 83 -12.47 -8.53 5.30
C VAL A 83 -14.01 -8.62 5.31
N TYR A 84 -14.58 -9.35 6.27
CA TYR A 84 -16.03 -9.46 6.44
C TYR A 84 -16.65 -8.29 7.22
N VAL A 85 -15.84 -7.44 7.84
CA VAL A 85 -16.31 -6.23 8.51
C VAL A 85 -16.52 -5.13 7.44
N PRO A 86 -17.72 -4.52 7.36
CA PRO A 86 -17.98 -3.40 6.46
C PRO A 86 -16.99 -2.25 6.69
N GLU A 87 -16.60 -1.55 5.63
CA GLU A 87 -15.57 -0.49 5.69
C GLU A 87 -15.86 0.60 6.74
N ARG A 88 -17.14 0.95 6.92
CA ARG A 88 -17.59 1.95 7.90
C ARG A 88 -17.35 1.54 9.36
N ASP A 89 -17.23 0.23 9.61
CA ASP A 89 -17.12 -0.37 10.94
C ASP A 89 -15.67 -0.83 11.24
N ARG A 90 -14.72 -0.58 10.32
CA ARG A 90 -13.30 -0.90 10.48
C ARG A 90 -12.62 0.13 11.39
N SER A 91 -11.60 -0.32 12.12
CA SER A 91 -10.81 0.52 13.03
C SER A 91 -10.10 1.67 12.31
N VAL A 92 -9.72 1.45 11.05
CA VAL A 92 -9.10 2.46 10.20
C VAL A 92 -9.93 2.68 8.94
N THR A 93 -10.34 3.93 8.71
CA THR A 93 -10.99 4.33 7.47
C THR A 93 -9.94 4.55 6.38
N VAL A 94 -9.87 3.62 5.43
CA VAL A 94 -9.00 3.74 4.25
C VAL A 94 -9.72 4.61 3.20
N PRO A 95 -9.16 5.77 2.82
CA PRO A 95 -9.78 6.63 1.80
C PRO A 95 -9.61 6.04 0.40
N ASN A 96 -10.38 6.55 -0.57
CA ASN A 96 -10.15 6.23 -1.97
C ASN A 96 -8.90 7.00 -2.48
N TYR A 97 -7.72 6.42 -2.25
CA TYR A 97 -6.43 6.94 -2.74
C TYR A 97 -6.09 6.35 -4.12
N LYS A 98 -5.28 7.07 -4.88
CA LYS A 98 -4.76 6.59 -6.17
C LYS A 98 -3.66 5.58 -5.95
N VAL A 99 -3.88 4.34 -6.40
CA VAL A 99 -2.87 3.28 -6.31
C VAL A 99 -1.78 3.53 -7.34
N VAL A 100 -0.53 3.57 -6.89
CA VAL A 100 0.64 3.60 -7.75
C VAL A 100 0.83 2.20 -8.33
N PRO A 101 0.75 2.01 -9.66
CA PRO A 101 0.91 0.70 -10.27
C PRO A 101 2.35 0.23 -10.12
N GLU A 102 2.54 -1.07 -9.96
CA GLU A 102 3.84 -1.69 -10.15
C GLU A 102 4.35 -1.33 -11.55
N SER A 103 5.63 -0.97 -11.66
CA SER A 103 6.25 -0.83 -12.97
C SER A 103 6.24 -2.21 -13.60
N ILE A 104 5.37 -2.44 -14.58
CA ILE A 104 5.49 -3.59 -15.46
C ILE A 104 6.77 -3.32 -16.23
N ASP A 105 7.86 -3.96 -15.81
CA ASP A 105 9.01 -4.12 -16.68
C ASP A 105 8.44 -4.89 -17.88
N ASP A 106 8.28 -4.19 -19.00
CA ASP A 106 7.82 -4.76 -20.28
C ASP A 106 8.92 -5.71 -20.74
N ASP A 107 8.95 -6.90 -20.15
CA ASP A 107 9.66 -8.06 -20.67
C ASP A 107 8.93 -8.42 -21.97
N GLY A 108 9.22 -7.67 -23.03
CA GLY A 108 8.74 -7.92 -24.37
C GLY A 108 9.20 -9.30 -24.80
N ASP A 109 8.38 -10.31 -24.49
CA ASP A 109 8.49 -11.66 -25.04
C ASP A 109 7.86 -11.63 -26.45
N ASP A 110 8.52 -10.88 -27.35
CA ASP A 110 8.38 -11.02 -28.79
C ASP A 110 9.02 -12.36 -29.21
N ASP A 111 8.36 -13.50 -28.99
CA ASP A 111 8.52 -14.69 -29.85
C ASP A 111 7.44 -15.77 -29.57
N GLU A 112 6.26 -15.64 -30.16
CA GLU A 112 5.52 -16.83 -30.58
C GLU A 112 5.52 -16.90 -32.11
N SER A 113 6.69 -17.24 -32.67
CA SER A 113 6.76 -17.83 -34.00
C SER A 113 6.03 -19.19 -34.01
N PHE A 114 4.70 -19.15 -34.13
CA PHE A 114 3.88 -20.30 -34.49
C PHE A 114 4.22 -20.74 -35.92
N GLN A 115 5.23 -21.59 -36.07
CA GLN A 115 5.39 -22.40 -37.28
C GLN A 115 4.53 -23.66 -37.16
N PHE A 116 3.51 -23.72 -38.02
CA PHE A 116 2.73 -24.93 -38.34
C PHE A 116 3.48 -25.83 -39.33
#